data_AF-A0A8K0PI66-F1
#
_entry.id   AF-A0A8K0PI66-F1
#
_cell.length_a   1.000
_cell.length_b   1.000
_cell.length_c   1.000
_cell.angle_alpha   90.00
_cell.angle_beta   90.00
_cell.angle_gamma   90.00
#
_symmetry.space_group_name_H-M   'P 1'
#
loop_
_entity.id
_entity.type
_entity.pdbx_description
1 polymer ?
#
loop_
_entity_poly.entity_id
_entity_poly.type
_entity_poly.pdbx_seq_one_letter_code
_entity_poly.pdbx_strand_id
1 'polypeptide(L)'
;MTAKYRTESVRFDDVPGHLPKANVPEHIDLEKLSGEIVARLPGLNDSDLVKDAVWRDLLSFTEHFRSFSSAKTILRVYKQLSSKKHPGSFKPLSAYNGITKLSDTASWVDIGFTFATSSPILAENAGIVSLIPSTTHPSGWQIWMLRIAFRLPAGTSARCLIIGTANTAHDIATSLLPVASSVTMLQRSPTFVFPAEWLHAAQDAHYNLSTPVPHADRLAVTYPNKIMREMTNSAVHALIDAHPERFDALERAGFLLERKGDIYDNLYRRLGGHYVDIGTSAQIARGEIKVVAKRVATWTEKGVRFEDGTEEEADVVVFATGFEHDFWTTAGGLVGEETADGVDDYFGIDGEGEVRGAFRWAGHRGLYYTGGDIRQCRFLTRFVALQIQAGVLGRPMEPYLGNGE
;
A
#
# COMPACT_ATOMS: atom_id res chain seq x y z
N MET A 1 -28.66 13.42 1.22
CA MET A 1 -27.78 13.93 2.31
C MET A 1 -26.73 12.85 2.58
N THR A 2 -25.49 13.07 2.17
CA THR A 2 -24.37 12.18 2.49
C THR A 2 -24.07 12.28 3.98
N ALA A 3 -24.22 11.18 4.72
CA ALA A 3 -23.87 11.14 6.13
C ALA A 3 -22.37 11.45 6.28
N LYS A 4 -22.01 12.39 7.16
CA LYS A 4 -20.60 12.66 7.49
C LYS A 4 -20.07 11.50 8.35
N TYR A 5 -19.20 10.66 7.78
CA TYR A 5 -18.54 9.54 8.47
C TYR A 5 -17.34 9.99 9.33
N ARG A 6 -17.42 11.14 10.02
CA ARG A 6 -16.35 11.56 10.92
C ARG A 6 -16.56 10.92 12.30
N THR A 7 -15.60 10.09 12.71
CA THR A 7 -15.50 9.61 14.09
C THR A 7 -14.93 10.71 14.97
N GLU A 8 -15.50 10.88 16.17
CA GLU A 8 -15.02 11.84 17.17
C GLU A 8 -13.62 11.46 17.67
N SER A 9 -12.76 12.47 17.91
CA SER A 9 -11.48 12.24 18.58
C SER A 9 -11.70 12.19 20.09
N VAL A 10 -11.06 11.22 20.76
CA VAL A 10 -11.08 11.08 22.22
C VAL A 10 -9.65 11.03 22.74
N ARG A 11 -9.43 11.32 24.03
CA ARG A 11 -8.12 11.14 24.67
C ARG A 11 -7.95 9.67 25.07
N PHE A 12 -6.70 9.19 25.13
CA PHE A 12 -6.44 7.80 25.53
C PHE A 12 -6.98 7.47 26.93
N ASP A 13 -6.94 8.43 27.87
CA ASP A 13 -7.47 8.24 29.23
C ASP A 13 -8.99 8.04 29.25
N ASP A 14 -9.70 8.46 28.20
CA ASP A 14 -11.14 8.28 28.05
C ASP A 14 -11.48 6.94 27.33
N VAL A 15 -10.47 6.19 26.85
CA VAL A 15 -10.64 4.89 26.17
C VAL A 15 -10.53 3.75 27.21
N PRO A 16 -11.55 2.88 27.34
CA PRO A 16 -11.51 1.81 28.34
C PRO A 16 -10.46 0.72 28.04
N GLY A 17 -9.63 0.41 29.03
CA GLY A 17 -8.66 -0.68 29.01
C GLY A 17 -7.51 -0.42 29.98
N HIS A 18 -7.03 -1.46 30.66
CA HIS A 18 -5.94 -1.37 31.62
C HIS A 18 -5.02 -2.58 31.52
N LEU A 19 -3.76 -2.41 31.95
CA LEU A 19 -2.86 -3.55 32.15
C LEU A 19 -3.44 -4.49 33.21
N PRO A 20 -3.28 -5.81 33.06
CA PRO A 20 -3.74 -6.74 34.07
C PRO A 20 -2.89 -6.61 35.32
N LYS A 21 -3.52 -6.74 36.49
CA LYS A 21 -2.83 -6.91 37.77
C LYS A 21 -2.75 -8.40 38.08
N ALA A 22 -1.76 -9.08 37.50
CA ALA A 22 -1.67 -10.52 37.57
C ALA A 22 -0.22 -11.01 37.46
N ASN A 23 0.08 -12.09 38.17
CA ASN A 23 1.38 -12.75 38.18
C ASN A 23 1.26 -14.18 37.68
N VAL A 24 1.78 -14.41 36.48
CA VAL A 24 1.84 -15.70 35.80
C VAL A 24 2.80 -16.63 36.55
N PRO A 25 2.38 -17.86 36.92
CA PRO A 25 3.24 -18.84 37.57
C PRO A 25 4.53 -19.15 36.78
N GLU A 26 5.59 -19.54 37.49
CA GLU A 26 6.89 -19.85 36.87
C GLU A 26 6.85 -21.07 35.95
N HIS A 27 5.97 -22.03 36.24
CA HIS A 27 5.86 -23.28 35.49
C HIS A 27 4.45 -23.43 34.92
N ILE A 28 4.36 -23.38 33.59
CA ILE A 28 3.11 -23.52 32.84
C ILE A 28 3.36 -24.42 31.66
N ASP A 29 2.50 -25.43 31.51
CA ASP A 29 2.41 -26.23 30.31
C ASP A 29 1.63 -25.46 29.24
N LEU A 30 2.37 -24.73 28.38
CA LEU A 30 1.80 -23.89 27.34
C LEU A 30 1.09 -24.71 26.26
N GLU A 31 1.49 -25.95 26.00
CA GLU A 31 0.87 -26.79 24.98
C GLU A 31 -0.50 -27.28 25.46
N LYS A 32 -0.56 -27.80 26.68
CA LYS A 32 -1.82 -28.18 27.33
C LYS A 32 -2.77 -26.99 27.44
N LEU A 33 -2.27 -25.86 27.94
CA LEU A 33 -3.06 -24.64 28.03
C LEU A 33 -3.57 -24.22 26.65
N SER A 34 -2.71 -24.24 25.63
CA SER A 34 -3.11 -23.89 24.26
C SER A 34 -4.29 -24.73 23.76
N GLY A 35 -4.27 -26.05 23.96
CA GLY A 35 -5.37 -26.93 23.57
C GLY A 35 -6.68 -26.59 24.30
N GLU A 36 -6.61 -26.43 25.62
CA GLU A 36 -7.78 -26.14 26.47
C GLU A 36 -8.42 -24.77 26.15
N ILE A 37 -7.61 -23.74 25.94
CA ILE A 37 -8.10 -22.39 25.65
C ILE A 37 -8.74 -22.34 24.25
N VAL A 38 -8.07 -22.90 23.23
CA VAL A 38 -8.55 -22.83 21.85
C VAL A 38 -9.86 -23.59 21.66
N ALA A 39 -10.04 -24.71 22.36
CA ALA A 39 -11.28 -25.48 22.33
C ALA A 39 -12.50 -24.69 22.85
N ARG A 40 -12.31 -23.65 23.65
CA ARG A 40 -13.39 -22.83 24.23
C ARG A 40 -13.80 -21.64 23.36
N LEU A 41 -12.92 -21.18 22.45
CA LEU A 41 -13.16 -20.00 21.61
C LEU A 41 -14.45 -20.04 20.76
N PRO A 42 -14.92 -21.19 20.24
CA PRO A 42 -16.21 -21.24 19.54
C PRO A 42 -17.41 -20.85 20.41
N GLY A 43 -17.31 -21.03 21.73
CA GLY A 43 -18.42 -20.96 22.68
C GLY A 43 -18.12 -20.10 23.91
N LEU A 44 -17.43 -18.96 23.73
CA LEU A 44 -17.08 -18.06 24.83
C LEU A 44 -18.31 -17.69 25.69
N ASN A 45 -18.11 -17.73 27.00
CA ASN A 45 -19.12 -17.41 28.01
C ASN A 45 -18.57 -16.43 29.06
N ASP A 46 -19.42 -16.04 30.01
CA ASP A 46 -19.11 -15.01 31.00
C ASP A 46 -17.90 -15.35 31.89
N SER A 47 -17.64 -16.63 32.17
CA SER A 47 -16.50 -17.01 33.00
C SER A 47 -15.18 -16.96 32.25
N ASP A 48 -15.18 -17.06 30.91
CA ASP A 48 -13.95 -17.08 30.12
C ASP A 48 -13.21 -15.74 30.06
N LEU A 49 -13.91 -14.62 30.29
CA LEU A 49 -13.36 -13.26 30.18
C LEU A 49 -13.26 -12.58 31.54
N VAL A 50 -12.22 -11.77 31.74
CA VAL A 50 -12.23 -10.83 32.87
C VAL A 50 -13.18 -9.67 32.62
N LYS A 51 -13.69 -9.05 33.70
CA LYS A 51 -14.73 -8.02 33.64
C LYS A 51 -14.38 -6.87 32.68
N ASP A 52 -13.13 -6.43 32.70
CA ASP A 52 -12.56 -5.35 31.91
C ASP A 52 -11.80 -5.84 30.67
N ALA A 53 -12.08 -7.06 30.20
CA ALA A 53 -11.45 -7.61 29.01
C ALA A 53 -11.60 -6.71 27.79
N VAL A 54 -10.64 -6.79 26.88
CA VAL A 54 -10.62 -6.05 25.61
C VAL A 54 -10.54 -7.01 24.43
N TRP A 55 -11.33 -6.78 23.40
CA TRP A 55 -11.23 -7.49 22.12
C TRP A 55 -10.93 -6.50 21.02
N ARG A 56 -9.86 -6.74 20.25
CA ARG A 56 -9.55 -6.05 19.01
C ARG A 56 -9.72 -6.98 17.81
N ASP A 57 -10.51 -6.55 16.83
CA ASP A 57 -10.77 -7.24 15.58
C ASP A 57 -10.23 -6.40 14.41
N LEU A 58 -9.41 -7.04 13.56
CA LEU A 58 -8.86 -6.47 12.34
C LEU A 58 -9.44 -7.22 11.13
N LEU A 59 -10.70 -6.91 10.81
CA LEU A 59 -11.44 -7.37 9.62
C LEU A 59 -11.97 -8.82 9.63
N SER A 60 -11.69 -9.64 10.64
CA SER A 60 -12.19 -11.03 10.67
C SER A 60 -13.69 -11.11 10.92
N PHE A 61 -14.20 -10.37 11.91
CA PHE A 61 -15.62 -10.37 12.26
C PHE A 61 -16.35 -9.08 11.87
N THR A 62 -15.68 -7.93 11.97
CA THR A 62 -16.33 -6.62 11.97
C THR A 62 -16.22 -5.83 10.67
N GLU A 63 -15.54 -6.37 9.65
CA GLU A 63 -15.32 -5.73 8.33
C GLU A 63 -14.60 -4.37 8.38
N HIS A 64 -14.29 -3.87 9.57
CA HIS A 64 -13.51 -2.67 9.87
C HIS A 64 -12.57 -2.96 11.05
N PHE A 65 -11.70 -2.01 11.39
CA PHE A 65 -10.91 -2.11 12.62
C PHE A 65 -11.77 -1.70 13.81
N ARG A 66 -11.99 -2.63 14.75
CA ARG A 66 -12.85 -2.38 15.91
C ARG A 66 -12.21 -2.89 17.19
N SER A 67 -12.42 -2.14 18.27
CA SER A 67 -12.12 -2.57 19.63
C SER A 67 -13.39 -2.54 20.47
N PHE A 68 -13.55 -3.54 21.32
CA PHE A 68 -14.65 -3.67 22.27
C PHE A 68 -14.07 -3.88 23.66
N SER A 69 -14.61 -3.19 24.65
CA SER A 69 -14.16 -3.29 26.03
C SER A 69 -15.30 -3.80 26.92
N SER A 70 -14.94 -4.50 27.99
CA SER A 70 -15.78 -5.27 28.92
C SER A 70 -16.24 -6.65 28.43
N ALA A 71 -16.22 -7.63 29.34
CA ALA A 71 -16.70 -8.99 29.08
C ALA A 71 -18.12 -9.01 28.50
N LYS A 72 -19.04 -8.24 29.09
CA LYS A 72 -20.45 -8.16 28.66
C LYS A 72 -20.59 -7.69 27.21
N THR A 73 -19.83 -6.67 26.82
CA THR A 73 -19.88 -6.15 25.44
C THR A 73 -19.24 -7.14 24.48
N ILE A 74 -18.08 -7.68 24.83
CA ILE A 74 -17.37 -8.68 24.00
C ILE A 74 -18.27 -9.88 23.74
N LEU A 75 -18.87 -10.49 24.77
CA LEU A 75 -19.69 -11.69 24.60
C LEU A 75 -20.94 -11.44 23.76
N ARG A 76 -21.61 -10.31 23.98
CA ARG A 76 -22.78 -9.91 23.16
C ARG A 76 -22.38 -9.77 21.69
N VAL A 77 -21.31 -9.02 21.41
CA VAL A 77 -20.87 -8.74 20.04
C VAL A 77 -20.30 -10.00 19.39
N TYR A 78 -19.48 -10.77 20.10
CA TYR A 78 -18.89 -12.01 19.61
C TYR A 78 -19.99 -13.02 19.24
N LYS A 79 -20.99 -13.24 20.11
CA LYS A 79 -22.15 -14.10 19.78
C LYS A 79 -22.92 -13.60 18.54
N GLN A 80 -23.17 -12.30 18.47
CA GLN A 80 -23.87 -11.69 17.34
C GLN A 80 -23.09 -11.80 16.02
N LEU A 81 -21.77 -11.65 16.04
CA LEU A 81 -20.95 -11.73 14.84
C LEU A 81 -20.65 -13.20 14.47
N SER A 82 -20.47 -14.08 15.44
CA SER A 82 -20.33 -15.51 15.21
C SER A 82 -21.55 -16.13 14.55
N SER A 83 -22.77 -15.68 14.87
CA SER A 83 -23.97 -16.14 14.16
C SER A 83 -24.06 -15.66 12.71
N LYS A 84 -23.30 -14.63 12.32
CA LYS A 84 -23.25 -14.10 10.95
C LYS A 84 -22.07 -14.64 10.14
N LYS A 85 -20.90 -14.76 10.78
CA LYS A 85 -19.62 -15.11 10.17
C LYS A 85 -19.33 -16.61 10.20
N HIS A 86 -20.07 -17.36 11.03
CA HIS A 86 -19.97 -18.81 11.19
C HIS A 86 -18.51 -19.28 11.38
N PRO A 87 -17.82 -18.81 12.44
CA PRO A 87 -16.43 -19.19 12.66
C PRO A 87 -16.32 -20.68 13.01
N GLY A 88 -15.30 -21.35 12.48
CA GLY A 88 -15.03 -22.76 12.70
C GLY A 88 -13.56 -23.12 12.51
N SER A 89 -13.24 -24.41 12.64
CA SER A 89 -11.87 -24.93 12.46
C SER A 89 -10.81 -24.25 13.33
N PHE A 90 -11.13 -23.98 14.59
CA PHE A 90 -10.19 -23.41 15.56
C PHE A 90 -9.05 -24.40 15.82
N LYS A 91 -7.80 -23.94 15.67
CA LYS A 91 -6.59 -24.75 15.88
C LYS A 91 -5.52 -23.95 16.63
N PRO A 92 -4.77 -24.58 17.55
CA PRO A 92 -3.59 -23.97 18.17
C PRO A 92 -2.58 -23.46 17.13
N LEU A 93 -1.96 -22.31 17.41
CA LEU A 93 -0.86 -21.74 16.63
C LEU A 93 0.28 -21.38 17.59
N SER A 94 1.17 -22.35 17.80
CA SER A 94 2.25 -22.26 18.80
C SER A 94 3.25 -21.14 18.55
N ALA A 95 3.34 -20.62 17.33
CA ALA A 95 4.23 -19.51 16.97
C ALA A 95 4.02 -18.22 17.79
N TYR A 96 2.83 -18.05 18.40
CA TYR A 96 2.53 -16.92 19.28
C TYR A 96 2.44 -17.28 20.76
N ASN A 97 2.70 -18.54 21.12
CA ASN A 97 2.63 -18.96 22.51
C ASN A 97 3.81 -18.39 23.29
N GLY A 98 3.55 -17.69 24.39
CA GLY A 98 4.62 -17.08 25.16
C GLY A 98 4.14 -16.42 26.44
N ILE A 99 5.07 -16.23 27.38
CA ILE A 99 4.81 -15.51 28.62
C ILE A 99 5.36 -14.10 28.47
N THR A 100 4.52 -13.10 28.71
CA THR A 100 4.98 -11.71 28.82
C THR A 100 5.04 -11.33 30.29
N LYS A 101 6.22 -10.90 30.74
CA LYS A 101 6.44 -10.30 32.07
C LYS A 101 6.81 -8.84 31.88
N LEU A 102 5.83 -7.96 32.06
CA LEU A 102 6.03 -6.51 31.89
C LEU A 102 6.56 -5.88 33.18
N SER A 103 6.06 -6.32 34.34
CA SER A 103 6.51 -5.88 35.67
C SER A 103 6.17 -6.93 36.72
N ASP A 104 6.59 -6.69 37.98
CA ASP A 104 6.27 -7.54 39.14
C ASP A 104 4.77 -7.63 39.48
N THR A 105 3.95 -6.80 38.81
CA THR A 105 2.50 -6.75 39.01
C THR A 105 1.70 -7.02 37.75
N ALA A 106 2.35 -7.17 36.60
CA ALA A 106 1.70 -7.32 35.31
C ALA A 106 2.42 -8.36 34.43
N SER A 107 1.81 -9.51 34.30
CA SER A 107 2.20 -10.57 33.38
C SER A 107 1.00 -11.33 32.86
N TRP A 108 1.13 -11.93 31.68
CA TRP A 108 0.10 -12.72 31.03
C TRP A 108 0.72 -13.79 30.12
N VAL A 109 -0.11 -14.76 29.73
CA VAL A 109 0.25 -15.80 28.75
C VAL A 109 -0.46 -15.49 27.44
N ASP A 110 0.28 -15.33 26.36
CA ASP A 110 -0.25 -15.28 25.01
C ASP A 110 -0.37 -16.70 24.45
N ILE A 111 -1.54 -17.01 23.87
CA ILE A 111 -1.82 -18.26 23.17
C ILE A 111 -2.35 -17.92 21.78
N GLY A 112 -1.66 -18.42 20.76
CA GLY A 112 -2.03 -18.24 19.35
C GLY A 112 -3.05 -19.27 18.89
N PHE A 113 -3.88 -18.87 17.92
CA PHE A 113 -4.80 -19.77 17.23
C PHE A 113 -5.11 -19.31 15.81
N THR A 114 -5.58 -20.24 14.99
CA THR A 114 -6.19 -19.97 13.68
C THR A 114 -7.64 -20.42 13.66
N PHE A 115 -8.46 -19.80 12.83
CA PHE A 115 -9.83 -20.24 12.55
C PHE A 115 -10.27 -19.76 11.16
N ALA A 116 -11.36 -20.30 10.65
CA ALA A 116 -11.96 -19.84 9.40
C ALA A 116 -13.35 -19.25 9.66
N THR A 117 -13.75 -18.23 8.90
CA THR A 117 -15.14 -17.77 8.79
C THR A 117 -15.65 -18.13 7.41
N SER A 118 -16.94 -18.47 7.27
CA SER A 118 -17.51 -18.98 6.01
C SER A 118 -18.56 -18.06 5.38
N SER A 119 -18.82 -16.90 5.98
CA SER A 119 -19.83 -15.94 5.51
C SER A 119 -19.39 -14.49 5.71
N PRO A 120 -19.62 -13.59 4.73
CA PRO A 120 -20.15 -13.87 3.40
C PRO A 120 -19.14 -14.57 2.47
N ILE A 121 -17.86 -14.60 2.86
CA ILE A 121 -16.76 -15.20 2.09
C ILE A 121 -15.95 -16.07 3.04
N LEU A 122 -15.39 -17.17 2.52
CA LEU A 122 -14.42 -17.98 3.24
C LEU A 122 -13.16 -17.14 3.52
N ALA A 123 -12.82 -16.96 4.78
CA ALA A 123 -11.63 -16.23 5.20
C ALA A 123 -10.85 -17.03 6.23
N GLU A 124 -9.53 -17.10 6.05
CA GLU A 124 -8.62 -17.56 7.08
C GLU A 124 -8.32 -16.43 8.05
N ASN A 125 -8.22 -16.75 9.33
CA ASN A 125 -7.99 -15.77 10.38
C ASN A 125 -7.01 -16.33 11.40
N ALA A 126 -6.28 -15.42 12.04
CA ALA A 126 -5.43 -15.73 13.17
C ALA A 126 -5.82 -14.86 14.36
N GLY A 127 -5.60 -15.38 15.56
CA GLY A 127 -5.80 -14.60 16.77
C GLY A 127 -4.82 -14.99 17.86
N ILE A 128 -4.77 -14.13 18.87
CA ILE A 128 -4.01 -14.32 20.09
C ILE A 128 -4.93 -13.97 21.25
N VAL A 129 -5.05 -14.88 22.21
CA VAL A 129 -5.64 -14.60 23.51
C VAL A 129 -4.54 -14.38 24.53
N SER A 130 -4.64 -13.30 25.29
CA SER A 130 -3.80 -12.99 26.43
C SER A 130 -4.55 -13.36 27.70
N LEU A 131 -3.98 -14.29 28.46
CA LEU A 131 -4.59 -14.94 29.60
C LEU A 131 -3.93 -14.51 30.90
N ILE A 132 -4.73 -14.37 31.94
CA ILE A 132 -4.25 -14.15 33.29
C ILE A 132 -4.77 -15.24 34.24
N PRO A 133 -4.01 -15.57 35.30
CA PRO A 133 -4.47 -16.52 36.31
C PRO A 133 -5.79 -16.08 36.93
N SER A 134 -6.65 -17.04 37.23
CA SER A 134 -7.96 -16.83 37.82
C SER A 134 -8.24 -17.88 38.88
N THR A 135 -8.76 -17.44 40.02
CA THR A 135 -9.25 -18.33 41.09
C THR A 135 -10.73 -18.67 40.94
N THR A 136 -11.43 -18.00 40.02
CA THR A 136 -12.87 -18.13 39.81
C THR A 136 -13.22 -18.98 38.60
N HIS A 137 -12.26 -19.21 37.68
CA HIS A 137 -12.45 -20.04 36.50
C HIS A 137 -11.95 -21.48 36.74
N PRO A 138 -12.70 -22.54 36.37
CA PRO A 138 -12.29 -23.93 36.56
C PRO A 138 -10.94 -24.31 35.94
N SER A 139 -10.56 -23.67 34.83
CA SER A 139 -9.26 -23.88 34.18
C SER A 139 -8.10 -23.15 34.86
N GLY A 140 -8.37 -22.27 35.83
CA GLY A 140 -7.37 -21.39 36.42
C GLY A 140 -6.98 -20.19 35.55
N TRP A 141 -7.64 -19.96 34.41
CA TRP A 141 -7.27 -18.93 33.43
C TRP A 141 -8.48 -18.21 32.84
N GLN A 142 -8.38 -16.88 32.73
CA GLN A 142 -9.33 -16.01 32.04
C GLN A 142 -8.65 -15.15 30.99
N ILE A 143 -9.38 -14.80 29.93
CA ILE A 143 -8.93 -13.95 28.85
C ILE A 143 -9.07 -12.49 29.29
N TRP A 144 -7.94 -11.78 29.31
CA TRP A 144 -7.88 -10.34 29.48
C TRP A 144 -7.93 -9.61 28.14
N MET A 145 -7.28 -10.16 27.12
CA MET A 145 -7.26 -9.54 25.79
C MET A 145 -7.45 -10.59 24.70
N LEU A 146 -8.35 -10.30 23.75
CA LEU A 146 -8.54 -11.07 22.52
C LEU A 146 -8.09 -10.21 21.34
N ARG A 147 -7.16 -10.69 20.54
CA ARG A 147 -6.71 -10.02 19.31
C ARG A 147 -6.98 -10.94 18.16
N ILE A 148 -7.72 -10.48 17.16
CA ILE A 148 -8.08 -11.26 15.98
C ILE A 148 -7.77 -10.42 14.74
N ALA A 149 -7.16 -11.05 13.75
CA ALA A 149 -6.87 -10.43 12.47
C ALA A 149 -7.15 -11.37 11.31
N PHE A 150 -7.66 -10.79 10.22
CA PHE A 150 -7.75 -11.47 8.94
C PHE A 150 -6.36 -11.91 8.49
N ARG A 151 -6.27 -13.15 8.01
CA ARG A 151 -5.05 -13.72 7.46
C ARG A 151 -5.27 -13.95 5.97
N LEU A 152 -4.32 -13.52 5.15
CA LEU A 152 -4.35 -13.87 3.73
C LEU A 152 -4.34 -15.41 3.61
N PRO A 153 -5.23 -16.01 2.80
CA PRO A 153 -5.26 -17.45 2.62
C PRO A 153 -3.91 -17.95 2.13
N ALA A 154 -3.55 -19.19 2.48
CA ALA A 154 -2.29 -19.82 2.02
C ALA A 154 -2.20 -19.96 0.48
N GLY A 155 -3.33 -19.76 -0.20
CA GLY A 155 -3.49 -19.69 -1.65
C GLY A 155 -4.97 -19.76 -2.03
N THR A 156 -5.29 -19.38 -3.25
CA THR A 156 -6.61 -19.47 -3.89
C THR A 156 -6.45 -20.17 -5.23
N SER A 157 -7.51 -20.85 -5.68
CA SER A 157 -7.57 -21.39 -7.05
C SER A 157 -7.81 -20.30 -8.10
N ALA A 158 -8.00 -19.04 -7.69
CA ALA A 158 -8.32 -17.94 -8.59
C ALA A 158 -7.18 -17.63 -9.56
N ARG A 159 -7.54 -17.48 -10.82
CA ARG A 159 -6.69 -17.00 -11.92
C ARG A 159 -6.86 -15.49 -12.04
N CYS A 160 -5.75 -14.77 -11.96
CA CYS A 160 -5.76 -13.32 -11.89
C CYS A 160 -5.25 -12.71 -13.20
N LEU A 161 -6.06 -11.85 -13.81
CA LEU A 161 -5.67 -11.03 -14.96
C LEU A 161 -5.47 -9.58 -14.53
N ILE A 162 -4.29 -9.02 -14.80
CA ILE A 162 -3.96 -7.63 -14.50
C ILE A 162 -3.92 -6.86 -15.81
N ILE A 163 -4.70 -5.79 -15.92
CA ILE A 163 -4.71 -4.92 -17.09
C ILE A 163 -3.72 -3.78 -16.86
N GLY A 164 -2.58 -3.82 -17.55
CA GLY A 164 -1.49 -2.86 -17.41
C GLY A 164 -0.16 -3.54 -17.09
N THR A 165 0.93 -2.82 -17.34
CA THR A 165 2.32 -3.31 -17.19
C THR A 165 3.26 -2.22 -16.69
N ALA A 166 2.79 -1.24 -15.92
CA ALA A 166 3.64 -0.24 -15.25
C ALA A 166 3.93 -0.65 -13.80
N ASN A 167 4.49 0.24 -12.97
CA ASN A 167 4.81 0.00 -11.55
C ASN A 167 3.69 -0.72 -10.78
N THR A 168 2.49 -0.14 -10.72
CA THR A 168 1.36 -0.71 -9.98
C THR A 168 1.00 -2.14 -10.42
N ALA A 169 1.08 -2.41 -11.73
CA ALA A 169 0.75 -3.74 -12.25
C ALA A 169 1.79 -4.79 -11.84
N HIS A 170 3.07 -4.44 -11.85
CA HIS A 170 4.15 -5.33 -11.41
C HIS A 170 4.05 -5.62 -9.91
N ASP A 171 3.80 -4.60 -9.09
CA ASP A 171 3.66 -4.78 -7.63
C ASP A 171 2.47 -5.69 -7.28
N ILE A 172 1.34 -5.50 -7.96
CA ILE A 172 0.17 -6.38 -7.82
C ILE A 172 0.51 -7.80 -8.28
N ALA A 173 1.19 -7.96 -9.42
CA ALA A 173 1.54 -9.27 -9.95
C ALA A 173 2.41 -10.06 -8.97
N THR A 174 3.48 -9.45 -8.45
CA THR A 174 4.36 -10.07 -7.44
C THR A 174 3.60 -10.38 -6.15
N SER A 175 2.69 -9.50 -5.71
CA SER A 175 1.88 -9.73 -4.51
C SER A 175 0.88 -10.89 -4.67
N LEU A 176 0.43 -11.15 -5.90
CA LEU A 176 -0.49 -12.23 -6.20
C LEU A 176 0.20 -13.60 -6.40
N LEU A 177 1.47 -13.65 -6.80
CA LEU A 177 2.21 -14.91 -7.00
C LEU A 177 2.10 -15.93 -5.85
N PRO A 178 2.24 -15.56 -4.55
CA PRO A 178 2.17 -16.54 -3.47
C PRO A 178 0.75 -17.05 -3.19
N VAL A 179 -0.28 -16.40 -3.74
CA VAL A 179 -1.67 -16.70 -3.40
C VAL A 179 -2.54 -17.08 -4.59
N ALA A 180 -2.29 -16.64 -5.81
CA ALA A 180 -3.11 -16.96 -6.98
C ALA A 180 -2.68 -18.29 -7.63
N SER A 181 -3.61 -18.97 -8.30
CA SER A 181 -3.27 -20.18 -9.08
C SER A 181 -2.51 -19.83 -10.37
N SER A 182 -2.75 -18.64 -10.91
CA SER A 182 -1.98 -18.06 -12.01
C SER A 182 -2.12 -16.54 -12.02
N VAL A 183 -1.09 -15.87 -12.55
CA VAL A 183 -1.06 -14.42 -12.74
C VAL A 183 -0.70 -14.14 -14.19
N THR A 184 -1.58 -13.42 -14.88
CA THR A 184 -1.37 -12.96 -16.27
C THR A 184 -1.45 -11.44 -16.31
N MET A 185 -0.49 -10.79 -16.96
CA MET A 185 -0.48 -9.36 -17.24
C MET A 185 -0.87 -9.10 -18.69
N LEU A 186 -1.91 -8.31 -18.92
CA LEU A 186 -2.33 -7.86 -20.24
C LEU A 186 -1.61 -6.56 -20.61
N GLN A 187 -0.80 -6.64 -21.66
CA GLN A 187 0.01 -5.54 -22.16
C GLN A 187 -0.51 -5.00 -23.49
N ARG A 188 -0.85 -3.71 -23.54
CA ARG A 188 -1.31 -3.07 -24.80
C ARG A 188 -0.20 -2.36 -25.55
N SER A 189 0.78 -1.83 -24.83
CA SER A 189 1.87 -1.01 -25.36
C SER A 189 3.19 -1.40 -24.70
N PRO A 190 4.33 -1.13 -25.36
CA PRO A 190 5.64 -1.28 -24.75
C PRO A 190 5.76 -0.51 -23.43
N THR A 191 6.48 -1.09 -22.47
CA THR A 191 6.83 -0.44 -21.20
C THR A 191 8.34 -0.28 -21.13
N PHE A 192 8.81 0.87 -20.65
CA PHE A 192 10.22 1.03 -20.29
C PHE A 192 10.52 0.40 -18.93
N VAL A 193 11.50 -0.51 -18.88
CA VAL A 193 11.95 -1.13 -17.63
C VAL A 193 13.27 -0.51 -17.19
N PHE A 194 13.28 0.06 -15.99
CA PHE A 194 14.42 0.74 -15.39
C PHE A 194 14.88 -0.02 -14.14
N PRO A 195 16.02 -0.73 -14.17
CA PRO A 195 16.57 -1.43 -13.00
C PRO A 195 16.74 -0.54 -11.75
N ALA A 196 16.19 -0.96 -10.61
CA ALA A 196 16.25 -0.19 -9.37
C ALA A 196 17.69 0.03 -8.88
N GLU A 197 18.59 -0.93 -9.08
CA GLU A 197 19.98 -0.82 -8.70
C GLU A 197 20.73 0.30 -9.45
N TRP A 198 20.32 0.61 -10.69
CA TRP A 198 20.89 1.75 -11.44
C TRP A 198 20.38 3.08 -10.89
N LEU A 199 19.12 3.11 -10.44
CA LEU A 199 18.55 4.28 -9.79
C LEU A 199 19.25 4.54 -8.45
N HIS A 200 19.41 3.49 -7.63
CA HIS A 200 20.11 3.59 -6.35
C HIS A 200 21.56 4.03 -6.53
N ALA A 201 22.31 3.42 -7.45
CA ALA A 201 23.69 3.81 -7.71
C ALA A 201 23.82 5.30 -8.10
N ALA A 202 22.90 5.81 -8.92
CA ALA A 202 22.86 7.22 -9.28
C ALA A 202 22.48 8.13 -8.10
N GLN A 203 21.57 7.70 -7.23
CA GLN A 203 21.13 8.48 -6.07
C GLN A 203 22.16 8.49 -4.94
N ASP A 204 22.85 7.38 -4.69
CA ASP A 204 23.87 7.23 -3.63
C ASP A 204 25.04 8.21 -3.79
N ALA A 205 25.30 8.65 -5.03
CA ALA A 205 26.27 9.70 -5.33
C ALA A 205 25.99 11.03 -4.60
N HIS A 206 24.73 11.29 -4.23
CA HIS A 206 24.31 12.50 -3.51
C HIS A 206 23.71 12.19 -2.14
N TYR A 207 22.95 11.09 -2.02
CA TYR A 207 22.25 10.70 -0.80
C TYR A 207 23.03 9.64 -0.03
N ASN A 208 23.94 10.08 0.83
CA ASN A 208 24.79 9.21 1.63
C ASN A 208 25.06 9.80 3.02
N LEU A 209 25.67 9.00 3.91
CA LEU A 209 25.95 9.39 5.30
C LEU A 209 26.92 10.57 5.43
N SER A 210 27.67 10.89 4.39
CA SER A 210 28.66 11.98 4.39
C SER A 210 28.09 13.30 3.85
N THR A 211 26.93 13.27 3.20
CA THR A 211 26.33 14.45 2.56
C THR A 211 25.06 14.85 3.31
N PRO A 212 25.01 16.06 3.92
CA PRO A 212 23.79 16.53 4.56
C PRO A 212 22.62 16.54 3.58
N VAL A 213 21.46 16.04 3.99
CA VAL A 213 20.26 15.94 3.14
C VAL A 213 19.91 17.25 2.42
N PRO A 214 19.95 18.44 3.08
CA PRO A 214 19.66 19.70 2.38
C PRO A 214 20.66 20.05 1.28
N HIS A 215 21.90 19.55 1.36
CA HIS A 215 22.91 19.70 0.32
C HIS A 215 22.64 18.75 -0.84
N ALA A 216 22.32 17.48 -0.55
CA ALA A 216 21.95 16.48 -1.55
C ALA A 216 20.72 16.92 -2.37
N ASP A 217 19.67 17.41 -1.70
CA ASP A 217 18.46 17.93 -2.35
C ASP A 217 18.77 19.09 -3.29
N ARG A 218 19.68 19.99 -2.89
CA ARG A 218 20.12 21.09 -3.75
C ARG A 218 20.81 20.55 -5.00
N LEU A 219 21.79 19.68 -4.83
CA LEU A 219 22.53 19.10 -5.96
C LEU A 219 21.61 18.36 -6.93
N ALA A 220 20.62 17.62 -6.42
CA ALA A 220 19.71 16.85 -7.25
C ALA A 220 18.74 17.72 -8.07
N VAL A 221 18.29 18.86 -7.53
CA VAL A 221 17.24 19.69 -8.15
C VAL A 221 17.79 20.84 -8.98
N THR A 222 19.06 21.24 -8.81
CA THR A 222 19.60 22.42 -9.51
C THR A 222 20.07 22.19 -10.95
N TYR A 223 20.08 20.96 -11.44
CA TYR A 223 20.42 20.71 -12.84
C TYR A 223 19.23 21.03 -13.75
N PRO A 224 19.44 21.68 -14.91
CA PRO A 224 18.37 21.84 -15.90
C PRO A 224 17.81 20.48 -16.33
N ASN A 225 16.48 20.31 -16.30
CA ASN A 225 15.85 19.00 -16.53
C ASN A 225 16.23 18.41 -17.90
N LYS A 226 16.36 19.25 -18.93
CA LYS A 226 16.80 18.82 -20.26
C LYS A 226 18.19 18.21 -20.24
N ILE A 227 19.14 18.82 -19.53
CA ILE A 227 20.51 18.29 -19.43
C ILE A 227 20.53 17.01 -18.62
N MET A 228 19.79 16.95 -17.51
CA MET A 228 19.65 15.71 -16.73
C MET A 228 19.08 14.57 -17.56
N ARG A 229 18.04 14.83 -18.35
CA ARG A 229 17.48 13.85 -19.29
C ARG A 229 18.54 13.30 -20.23
N GLU A 230 19.35 14.16 -20.87
CA GLU A 230 20.41 13.70 -21.79
C GLU A 230 21.48 12.88 -21.06
N MET A 231 21.92 13.33 -19.89
CA MET A 231 22.91 12.63 -19.08
C MET A 231 22.38 11.25 -18.63
N THR A 232 21.14 11.19 -18.15
CA THR A 232 20.48 9.95 -17.72
C THR A 232 20.28 9.01 -18.90
N ASN A 233 19.75 9.47 -20.04
CA ASN A 233 19.56 8.63 -21.22
C ASN A 233 20.90 8.07 -21.70
N SER A 234 21.95 8.91 -21.80
CA SER A 234 23.28 8.45 -22.20
C SER A 234 23.83 7.38 -21.27
N ALA A 235 23.73 7.57 -19.95
CA ALA A 235 24.25 6.61 -18.97
C ALA A 235 23.44 5.30 -18.98
N VAL A 236 22.11 5.41 -18.98
CA VAL A 236 21.21 4.25 -18.88
C VAL A 236 21.23 3.43 -20.17
N HIS A 237 21.26 4.07 -21.34
CA HIS A 237 21.35 3.35 -22.62
C HIS A 237 22.67 2.59 -22.76
N ALA A 238 23.79 3.15 -22.27
CA ALA A 238 25.05 2.44 -22.21
C ALA A 238 25.00 1.22 -21.28
N LEU A 239 24.34 1.33 -20.12
CA LEU A 239 24.11 0.20 -19.21
C LEU A 239 23.19 -0.86 -19.83
N ILE A 240 22.17 -0.46 -20.59
CA ILE A 240 21.31 -1.39 -21.34
C ILE A 240 22.15 -2.18 -22.35
N ASP A 241 22.99 -1.49 -23.13
CA ASP A 241 23.85 -2.13 -24.13
C ASP A 241 24.89 -3.08 -23.49
N ALA A 242 25.34 -2.79 -22.27
CA ALA A 242 26.25 -3.63 -21.49
C ALA A 242 25.57 -4.86 -20.84
N HIS A 243 24.24 -4.83 -20.68
CA HIS A 243 23.46 -5.87 -19.99
C HIS A 243 22.25 -6.36 -20.80
N PRO A 244 22.44 -6.79 -22.06
CA PRO A 244 21.33 -7.08 -22.99
C PRO A 244 20.44 -8.24 -22.52
N GLU A 245 21.04 -9.26 -21.90
CA GLU A 245 20.35 -10.51 -21.57
C GLU A 245 19.17 -10.32 -20.61
N ARG A 246 19.20 -9.33 -19.72
CA ARG A 246 18.04 -9.00 -18.85
C ARG A 246 16.81 -8.63 -19.68
N PHE A 247 17.02 -7.86 -20.72
CA PHE A 247 15.97 -7.36 -21.61
C PHE A 247 15.58 -8.42 -22.64
N ASP A 248 16.55 -9.17 -23.17
CA ASP A 248 16.31 -10.31 -24.05
C ASP A 248 15.43 -11.37 -23.36
N ALA A 249 15.66 -11.64 -22.07
CA ALA A 249 14.87 -12.60 -21.30
C ALA A 249 13.40 -12.18 -21.16
N LEU A 250 13.13 -10.88 -20.99
CA LEU A 250 11.77 -10.34 -20.95
C LEU A 250 11.06 -10.47 -22.29
N GLU A 251 11.72 -10.09 -23.38
CA GLU A 251 11.15 -10.19 -24.72
C GLU A 251 10.89 -11.65 -25.11
N ARG A 252 11.79 -12.58 -24.74
CA ARG A 252 11.56 -14.02 -24.92
C ARG A 252 10.35 -14.53 -24.14
N ALA A 253 10.04 -13.92 -22.99
CA ALA A 253 8.82 -14.21 -22.22
C ALA A 253 7.56 -13.52 -22.79
N GLY A 254 7.66 -12.79 -23.90
CA GLY A 254 6.55 -12.13 -24.58
C GLY A 254 6.22 -10.72 -24.06
N PHE A 255 7.07 -10.14 -23.21
CA PHE A 255 6.89 -8.76 -22.74
C PHE A 255 7.27 -7.75 -23.83
N LEU A 256 6.37 -6.81 -24.15
CA LEU A 256 6.66 -5.70 -25.05
C LEU A 256 7.52 -4.67 -24.32
N LEU A 257 8.78 -4.57 -24.72
CA LEU A 257 9.75 -3.74 -24.03
C LEU A 257 10.10 -2.49 -24.85
N GLU A 258 10.09 -1.33 -24.19
CA GLU A 258 10.74 -0.12 -24.71
C GLU A 258 12.18 -0.12 -24.19
N ARG A 259 13.12 -0.82 -24.87
CA ARG A 259 14.48 -1.03 -24.35
C ARG A 259 15.17 0.27 -23.97
N LYS A 260 15.23 1.23 -24.89
CA LYS A 260 15.86 2.54 -24.72
C LYS A 260 14.81 3.61 -24.47
N GLY A 261 14.09 3.45 -23.36
CA GLY A 261 13.11 4.44 -22.92
C GLY A 261 13.73 5.70 -22.35
N ASP A 262 12.85 6.62 -21.99
CA ASP A 262 13.16 7.97 -21.52
C ASP A 262 12.47 8.23 -20.18
N ILE A 263 13.20 7.99 -19.10
CA ILE A 263 12.63 8.11 -17.75
C ILE A 263 12.14 9.52 -17.45
N TYR A 264 12.75 10.55 -18.05
CA TYR A 264 12.30 11.94 -17.86
C TYR A 264 10.98 12.20 -18.58
N ASP A 265 10.80 11.70 -19.81
CA ASP A 265 9.48 11.77 -20.48
C ASP A 265 8.42 10.99 -19.70
N ASN A 266 8.78 9.80 -19.20
CA ASN A 266 7.89 8.98 -18.37
C ASN A 266 7.46 9.68 -17.08
N LEU A 267 8.37 10.38 -16.40
CA LEU A 267 8.11 11.03 -15.12
C LEU A 267 7.44 12.40 -15.27
N TYR A 268 7.88 13.22 -16.22
CA TYR A 268 7.42 14.60 -16.31
C TYR A 268 6.25 14.79 -17.27
N ARG A 269 6.13 14.00 -18.33
CA ARG A 269 5.11 14.23 -19.36
C ARG A 269 4.04 13.13 -19.42
N ARG A 270 4.44 11.86 -19.32
CA ARG A 270 3.50 10.72 -19.37
C ARG A 270 2.95 10.34 -17.99
N LEU A 271 3.64 10.73 -16.90
CA LEU A 271 3.34 10.36 -15.51
C LEU A 271 3.14 8.85 -15.32
N GLY A 272 3.87 8.04 -16.09
CA GLY A 272 3.66 6.60 -16.17
C GLY A 272 4.34 5.96 -17.38
N GLY A 273 3.96 4.71 -17.68
CA GLY A 273 4.51 3.94 -18.81
C GLY A 273 5.92 3.37 -18.58
N HIS A 274 6.37 3.34 -17.32
CA HIS A 274 7.62 2.70 -16.93
C HIS A 274 7.41 1.76 -15.73
N TYR A 275 8.39 0.90 -15.51
CA TYR A 275 8.53 0.07 -14.33
C TYR A 275 9.93 0.21 -13.76
N VAL A 276 10.04 0.52 -12.47
CA VAL A 276 11.31 0.43 -11.73
C VAL A 276 11.47 -1.01 -11.25
N ASP A 277 12.38 -1.76 -11.88
CA ASP A 277 12.52 -3.19 -11.66
C ASP A 277 13.19 -3.49 -10.32
N ILE A 278 12.40 -4.07 -9.42
CA ILE A 278 12.82 -4.57 -8.10
C ILE A 278 12.87 -6.10 -8.05
N GLY A 279 12.79 -6.78 -9.21
CA GLY A 279 12.88 -8.24 -9.35
C GLY A 279 11.68 -8.88 -10.03
N THR A 280 10.58 -8.15 -10.26
CA THR A 280 9.39 -8.69 -10.94
C THR A 280 9.70 -9.02 -12.41
N SER A 281 10.60 -8.28 -13.06
CA SER A 281 11.01 -8.61 -14.43
C SER A 281 11.65 -10.01 -14.52
N ALA A 282 12.41 -10.41 -13.51
CA ALA A 282 12.97 -11.77 -13.45
C ALA A 282 11.89 -12.85 -13.23
N GLN A 283 10.82 -12.54 -12.49
CA GLN A 283 9.67 -13.44 -12.32
C GLN A 283 8.93 -13.66 -13.65
N ILE A 284 8.74 -12.60 -14.44
CA ILE A 284 8.20 -12.67 -15.81
C ILE A 284 9.12 -13.52 -16.70
N ALA A 285 10.42 -13.24 -16.68
CA ALA A 285 11.40 -13.98 -17.49
C ALA A 285 11.44 -15.49 -17.18
N ARG A 286 11.17 -15.88 -15.93
CA ARG A 286 11.06 -17.30 -15.52
C ARG A 286 9.70 -17.93 -15.84
N GLY A 287 8.74 -17.16 -16.36
CA GLY A 287 7.39 -17.62 -16.68
C GLY A 287 6.47 -17.79 -15.47
N GLU A 288 6.85 -17.27 -14.30
CA GLU A 288 6.01 -17.27 -13.09
C GLU A 288 4.81 -16.33 -13.26
N ILE A 289 5.03 -15.22 -13.96
CA ILE A 289 4.00 -14.27 -14.38
C ILE A 289 3.91 -14.34 -15.90
N LYS A 290 2.72 -14.66 -16.43
CA LYS A 290 2.48 -14.67 -17.88
C LYS A 290 2.22 -13.26 -18.38
N VAL A 291 2.61 -12.98 -19.62
CA VAL A 291 2.31 -11.70 -20.28
C VAL A 291 1.60 -11.98 -21.60
N VAL A 292 0.50 -11.26 -21.83
CA VAL A 292 -0.26 -11.35 -23.07
C VAL A 292 -0.30 -9.98 -23.71
N ALA A 293 0.27 -9.88 -24.91
CA ALA A 293 0.35 -8.64 -25.67
C ALA A 293 -0.73 -8.59 -26.78
N LYS A 294 -2.01 -8.53 -26.39
CA LYS A 294 -3.14 -8.59 -27.33
C LYS A 294 -4.21 -7.55 -27.01
N ARG A 295 -4.98 -7.16 -28.04
CA ARG A 295 -6.14 -6.27 -27.88
C ARG A 295 -7.37 -7.10 -27.50
N VAL A 296 -8.08 -6.65 -26.46
CA VAL A 296 -9.33 -7.27 -26.01
C VAL A 296 -10.45 -6.84 -26.94
N ALA A 297 -11.20 -7.81 -27.47
CA ALA A 297 -12.39 -7.59 -28.28
C ALA A 297 -13.65 -7.50 -27.42
N THR A 298 -13.81 -8.42 -26.46
CA THR A 298 -14.97 -8.46 -25.55
C THR A 298 -14.67 -9.24 -24.28
N TRP A 299 -15.47 -9.00 -23.25
CA TRP A 299 -15.58 -9.89 -22.09
C TRP A 299 -16.34 -11.17 -22.47
N THR A 300 -15.99 -12.25 -21.80
CA THR A 300 -16.75 -13.52 -21.82
C THR A 300 -17.21 -13.82 -20.41
N GLU A 301 -18.07 -14.83 -20.23
CA GLU A 301 -18.50 -15.27 -18.89
C GLU A 301 -17.34 -15.76 -18.01
N LYS A 302 -16.18 -16.09 -18.60
CA LYS A 302 -15.03 -16.68 -17.91
C LYS A 302 -13.77 -15.82 -17.93
N GLY A 303 -13.78 -14.65 -18.58
CA GLY A 303 -12.58 -13.83 -18.75
C GLY A 303 -12.68 -12.89 -19.95
N VAL A 304 -11.66 -12.89 -20.81
CA VAL A 304 -11.57 -12.00 -21.98
C VAL A 304 -11.35 -12.78 -23.27
N ARG A 305 -11.93 -12.28 -24.36
CA ARG A 305 -11.61 -12.70 -25.73
C ARG A 305 -10.84 -11.60 -26.45
N PHE A 306 -9.78 -11.99 -27.13
CA PHE A 306 -8.94 -11.09 -27.92
C PHE A 306 -9.45 -10.94 -29.36
N GLU A 307 -8.98 -9.91 -30.06
CA GLU A 307 -9.32 -9.65 -31.47
C GLU A 307 -8.91 -10.79 -32.42
N ASP A 308 -7.91 -11.61 -32.05
CA ASP A 308 -7.50 -12.79 -32.82
C ASP A 308 -8.35 -14.05 -32.53
N GLY A 309 -9.41 -13.92 -31.72
CA GLY A 309 -10.33 -14.98 -31.36
C GLY A 309 -9.86 -15.88 -30.20
N THR A 310 -8.64 -15.73 -29.70
CA THR A 310 -8.17 -16.47 -28.52
C THR A 310 -8.78 -15.91 -27.23
N GLU A 311 -8.81 -16.72 -26.17
CA GLU A 311 -9.39 -16.34 -24.87
C GLU A 311 -8.39 -16.51 -23.72
N GLU A 312 -8.46 -15.63 -22.72
CA GLU A 312 -7.76 -15.74 -21.44
C GLU A 312 -8.82 -15.78 -20.33
N GLU A 313 -8.93 -16.93 -19.66
CA GLU A 313 -9.86 -17.10 -18.54
C GLU A 313 -9.28 -16.48 -17.25
N ALA A 314 -10.11 -15.75 -16.51
CA ALA A 314 -9.74 -15.08 -15.28
C ALA A 314 -10.92 -15.03 -14.31
N ASP A 315 -10.67 -15.35 -13.05
CA ASP A 315 -11.66 -15.31 -11.98
C ASP A 315 -11.63 -13.94 -11.25
N VAL A 316 -10.48 -13.27 -11.31
CA VAL A 316 -10.27 -11.91 -10.80
C VAL A 316 -9.58 -11.06 -11.86
N VAL A 317 -10.11 -9.86 -12.10
CA VAL A 317 -9.51 -8.91 -13.04
C VAL A 317 -9.21 -7.61 -12.33
N VAL A 318 -7.95 -7.15 -12.44
CA VAL A 318 -7.46 -5.95 -11.77
C VAL A 318 -7.06 -4.91 -12.81
N PHE A 319 -7.69 -3.74 -12.77
CA PHE A 319 -7.34 -2.63 -13.64
C PHE A 319 -6.21 -1.81 -13.00
N ALA A 320 -5.00 -2.04 -13.47
CA ALA A 320 -3.81 -1.27 -13.12
C ALA A 320 -3.49 -0.27 -14.25
N THR A 321 -4.50 0.48 -14.68
CA THR A 321 -4.49 1.29 -15.92
C THR A 321 -4.02 2.73 -15.73
N GLY A 322 -3.46 3.07 -14.56
CA GLY A 322 -3.07 4.43 -14.22
C GLY A 322 -4.24 5.27 -13.71
N PHE A 323 -4.01 6.58 -13.60
CA PHE A 323 -4.96 7.56 -13.10
C PHE A 323 -5.22 8.65 -14.15
N GLU A 324 -6.34 9.34 -14.01
CA GLU A 324 -6.58 10.56 -14.78
C GLU A 324 -5.66 11.67 -14.27
N HIS A 325 -4.91 12.27 -15.19
CA HIS A 325 -4.01 13.38 -14.92
C HIS A 325 -4.58 14.71 -15.44
N ASP A 326 -5.90 14.75 -15.67
CA ASP A 326 -6.59 16.00 -15.96
C ASP A 326 -6.87 16.77 -14.66
N PHE A 327 -5.88 17.58 -14.27
CA PHE A 327 -5.98 18.41 -13.08
C PHE A 327 -6.90 19.62 -13.27
N TRP A 328 -7.25 19.96 -14.51
CA TRP A 328 -8.17 21.05 -14.80
C TRP A 328 -9.58 20.77 -14.30
N THR A 329 -10.13 19.60 -14.64
CA THR A 329 -11.43 19.16 -14.15
C THR A 329 -11.47 19.14 -12.61
N THR A 330 -10.38 18.68 -11.99
CA THR A 330 -10.26 18.65 -10.52
C THR A 330 -10.19 20.06 -9.94
N ALA A 331 -9.40 20.96 -10.54
CA ALA A 331 -9.26 22.34 -10.10
C ALA A 331 -10.58 23.12 -10.27
N GLY A 332 -11.28 22.97 -11.39
CA GLY A 332 -12.58 23.61 -11.64
C GLY A 332 -13.63 23.28 -10.58
N GLY A 333 -13.66 22.02 -10.12
CA GLY A 333 -14.54 21.62 -9.01
C GLY A 333 -14.21 22.27 -7.66
N LEU A 334 -13.00 22.83 -7.49
CA LEU A 334 -12.53 23.44 -6.24
C LEU A 334 -12.53 24.97 -6.28
N VAL A 335 -12.08 25.57 -7.40
CA VAL A 335 -11.88 27.02 -7.54
C VAL A 335 -12.84 27.70 -8.52
N GLY A 336 -13.74 26.93 -9.15
CA GLY A 336 -14.68 27.40 -10.17
C GLY A 336 -14.10 27.33 -11.58
N GLU A 337 -14.97 27.11 -12.58
CA GLU A 337 -14.58 26.96 -13.99
C GLU A 337 -13.86 28.20 -14.55
N GLU A 338 -14.34 29.41 -14.24
CA GLU A 338 -13.70 30.65 -14.70
C GLU A 338 -12.25 30.79 -14.19
N THR A 339 -12.00 30.41 -12.93
CA THR A 339 -10.64 30.41 -12.39
C THR A 339 -9.80 29.31 -13.04
N ALA A 340 -10.40 28.14 -13.27
CA ALA A 340 -9.74 27.02 -13.90
C ALA A 340 -9.26 27.40 -15.31
N ASP A 341 -10.05 28.12 -16.11
CA ASP A 341 -9.69 28.65 -17.44
C ASP A 341 -8.35 29.41 -17.52
N GLY A 342 -7.85 29.91 -16.39
CA GLY A 342 -6.56 30.57 -16.29
C GLY A 342 -5.42 29.75 -15.68
N VAL A 343 -5.63 28.50 -15.24
CA VAL A 343 -4.61 27.72 -14.55
C VAL A 343 -3.67 27.01 -15.52
N ASP A 344 -2.42 26.82 -15.13
CA ASP A 344 -1.48 26.02 -15.93
C ASP A 344 -1.75 24.52 -15.74
N ASP A 345 -1.22 23.70 -16.65
CA ASP A 345 -1.26 22.25 -16.47
C ASP A 345 -0.40 21.83 -15.27
N TYR A 346 -0.84 20.77 -14.60
CA TYR A 346 -0.04 20.14 -13.57
C TYR A 346 0.95 19.17 -14.22
N PHE A 347 2.24 19.46 -14.08
CA PHE A 347 3.33 18.71 -14.71
C PHE A 347 3.31 18.81 -16.24
N GLY A 348 4.26 18.15 -16.90
CA GLY A 348 4.73 18.50 -18.23
C GLY A 348 5.93 19.44 -18.15
N ILE A 349 6.54 19.70 -19.30
CA ILE A 349 7.73 20.54 -19.44
C ILE A 349 7.39 21.73 -20.35
N ASP A 350 7.75 22.94 -19.95
CA ASP A 350 7.61 24.15 -20.76
C ASP A 350 8.78 24.33 -21.76
N GLY A 351 8.75 25.43 -22.51
CA GLY A 351 9.79 25.73 -23.51
C GLY A 351 11.19 25.94 -22.93
N GLU A 352 11.31 26.24 -21.63
CA GLU A 352 12.59 26.41 -20.93
C GLU A 352 13.11 25.09 -20.36
N GLY A 353 12.28 24.04 -20.35
CA GLY A 353 12.63 22.76 -19.73
C GLY A 353 12.14 22.64 -18.28
N GLU A 354 11.33 23.57 -17.79
CA GLU A 354 10.84 23.57 -16.41
C GLU A 354 9.46 22.91 -16.25
N VAL A 355 9.19 22.41 -15.04
CA VAL A 355 7.94 21.69 -14.75
C VAL A 355 6.77 22.67 -14.72
N ARG A 356 5.76 22.44 -15.55
CA ARG A 356 4.58 23.31 -15.66
C ARG A 356 3.73 23.31 -14.39
N GLY A 357 3.23 24.49 -14.02
CA GLY A 357 2.37 24.73 -12.85
C GLY A 357 2.95 24.41 -11.45
N ALA A 358 4.05 23.65 -11.34
CA ALA A 358 4.55 23.14 -10.06
C ALA A 358 5.54 24.10 -9.38
N PHE A 359 5.38 24.28 -8.06
CA PHE A 359 6.24 25.10 -7.18
C PHE A 359 6.33 26.60 -7.52
N ARG A 360 5.42 27.07 -8.37
CA ARG A 360 5.19 28.47 -8.77
C ARG A 360 3.69 28.75 -8.84
N TRP A 361 3.30 29.96 -9.19
CA TRP A 361 1.89 30.24 -9.50
C TRP A 361 1.43 29.37 -10.67
N ALA A 362 0.38 28.61 -10.44
CA ALA A 362 -0.21 27.73 -11.44
C ALA A 362 -1.22 28.52 -12.31
N GLY A 363 -0.74 29.51 -13.07
CA GLY A 363 -1.57 30.36 -13.93
C GLY A 363 -2.42 31.41 -13.20
N HIS A 364 -2.75 31.21 -11.93
CA HIS A 364 -3.47 32.18 -11.09
C HIS A 364 -2.64 32.62 -9.86
N ARG A 365 -2.63 33.93 -9.55
CA ARG A 365 -1.94 34.45 -8.34
C ARG A 365 -2.56 33.85 -7.09
N GLY A 366 -1.77 33.13 -6.30
CA GLY A 366 -2.21 32.49 -5.05
C GLY A 366 -2.66 31.03 -5.20
N LEU A 367 -2.67 30.48 -6.42
CA LEU A 367 -2.81 29.04 -6.65
C LEU A 367 -1.43 28.42 -6.89
N TYR A 368 -1.14 27.31 -6.22
CA TYR A 368 0.14 26.61 -6.33
C TYR A 368 -0.11 25.11 -6.43
N TYR A 369 0.57 24.47 -7.38
CA TYR A 369 0.68 23.02 -7.40
C TYR A 369 1.99 22.56 -6.77
N THR A 370 1.94 21.45 -6.04
CA THR A 370 3.12 20.77 -5.51
C THR A 370 2.96 19.27 -5.73
N GLY A 371 4.09 18.56 -5.82
CA GLY A 371 4.11 17.12 -6.02
C GLY A 371 5.48 16.62 -6.42
N GLY A 372 5.53 15.51 -7.15
CA GLY A 372 6.78 14.83 -7.47
C GLY A 372 7.32 14.07 -6.27
N ASP A 373 8.62 13.76 -6.30
CA ASP A 373 9.24 12.97 -5.23
C ASP A 373 9.64 13.82 -4.01
N ILE A 374 10.06 13.12 -2.94
CA ILE A 374 10.40 13.73 -1.66
C ILE A 374 11.52 14.77 -1.76
N ARG A 375 12.45 14.64 -2.72
CA ARG A 375 13.60 15.52 -2.90
C ARG A 375 13.15 16.87 -3.44
N GLN A 376 12.32 16.84 -4.49
CA GLN A 376 11.67 18.03 -5.04
C GLN A 376 10.81 18.72 -3.98
N CYS A 377 9.99 17.96 -3.26
CA CYS A 377 9.13 18.49 -2.22
C CYS A 377 9.93 19.19 -1.10
N ARG A 378 10.98 18.56 -0.57
CA ARG A 378 11.82 19.17 0.48
C ARG A 378 12.51 20.44 0.01
N PHE A 379 12.98 20.47 -1.24
CA PHE A 379 13.74 21.60 -1.76
C PHE A 379 12.86 22.77 -2.24
N LEU A 380 11.78 22.50 -2.97
CA LEU A 380 11.05 23.52 -3.73
C LEU A 380 9.88 24.14 -2.95
N THR A 381 9.26 23.41 -2.01
CA THR A 381 8.12 23.93 -1.23
C THR A 381 8.46 25.17 -0.40
N ARG A 382 9.72 25.32 0.04
CA ARG A 382 10.17 26.54 0.73
C ARG A 382 10.08 27.78 -0.15
N PHE A 383 10.25 27.67 -1.47
CA PHE A 383 10.08 28.80 -2.39
C PHE A 383 8.61 29.18 -2.56
N VAL A 384 7.70 28.20 -2.52
CA VAL A 384 6.26 28.47 -2.44
C VAL A 384 5.93 29.21 -1.14
N ALA A 385 6.47 28.75 0.00
CA ALA A 385 6.26 29.42 1.28
C ALA A 385 6.77 30.88 1.25
N LEU A 386 7.93 31.13 0.63
CA LEU A 386 8.46 32.48 0.45
C LEU A 386 7.59 33.34 -0.46
N GLN A 387 7.06 32.80 -1.57
CA GLN A 387 6.11 33.51 -2.45
C GLN A 387 4.83 33.90 -1.69
N ILE A 388 4.28 32.98 -0.90
CA ILE A 388 3.10 33.24 -0.06
C ILE A 388 3.40 34.30 1.00
N GLN A 389 4.52 34.16 1.72
CA GLN A 389 4.94 35.13 2.73
C GLN A 389 5.11 36.53 2.15
N ALA A 390 5.76 36.64 1.00
CA ALA A 390 5.96 37.89 0.28
C ALA A 390 4.60 38.54 -0.06
N GLY A 391 3.64 37.76 -0.55
CA GLY A 391 2.27 38.23 -0.80
C GLY A 391 1.55 38.74 0.46
N VAL A 392 1.61 37.98 1.57
CA VAL A 392 0.99 38.36 2.86
C VAL A 392 1.59 39.66 3.43
N LEU A 393 2.89 39.88 3.21
CA LEU A 393 3.58 41.11 3.64
C LEU A 393 3.32 42.32 2.72
N GLY A 394 2.44 42.19 1.72
CA GLY A 394 2.16 43.26 0.75
C GLY A 394 3.34 43.55 -0.19
N ARG A 395 4.25 42.58 -0.34
CA ARG A 395 5.43 42.66 -1.22
C ARG A 395 5.50 41.44 -2.12
N PRO A 396 4.46 41.14 -2.92
CA PRO A 396 4.43 39.92 -3.70
C PRO A 396 5.64 39.88 -4.65
N MET A 397 6.19 38.68 -4.85
CA MET A 397 7.22 38.46 -5.87
C MET A 397 6.61 38.72 -7.24
N GLU A 398 7.39 39.26 -8.17
CA GLU A 398 6.93 39.48 -9.55
C GLU A 398 7.63 38.46 -10.47
N PRO A 399 6.87 37.67 -11.24
CA PRO A 399 7.44 36.66 -12.11
C PRO A 399 8.14 37.33 -13.28
N TYR A 400 9.28 36.76 -13.69
CA TYR A 400 9.89 37.11 -14.95
C TYR A 400 9.12 36.44 -16.07
N LEU A 401 8.44 37.22 -16.92
CA LEU A 401 7.61 36.72 -18.02
C LEU A 401 8.33 36.74 -19.39
N GLY A 402 9.63 37.07 -19.40
CA GLY A 402 10.37 37.33 -20.62
C GLY A 402 9.96 38.65 -21.30
N ASN A 403 10.86 39.22 -22.10
CA ASN A 403 10.47 40.19 -23.12
C ASN A 403 10.10 39.34 -24.34
N GLY A 404 8.84 39.37 -24.80
CA GLY A 404 8.33 38.44 -25.82
C GLY A 404 9.05 38.49 -27.18
N GLU A 405 10.21 37.83 -27.26
CA GLU A 405 10.96 37.51 -28.49
C GLU A 405 10.81 36.04 -28.87
#